data_AF-A0A9N9MJQ1-F1
#
_entry.id   AF-A0A9N9MJQ1-F1
#
_cell.length_a   1.000
_cell.length_b   1.000
_cell.length_c   1.000
_cell.angle_alpha   90.00
_cell.angle_beta   90.00
_cell.angle_gamma   90.00
#
_symmetry.space_group_name_H-M   'P 1'
#
loop_
_entity.id
_entity.type
_entity.pdbx_description
1 polymer ?
#
loop_
_entity_poly.entity_id
_entity_poly.type
_entity_poly.pdbx_seq_one_letter_code
_entity_poly.pdbx_strand_id
1 'polypeptide(L)'
;MDDNEEDDIPVPINNDLERRIADAFEVFDHAGNKNVDIREIGTIIRGLGCCPTEAEIQEIIVGVENPETPGSVHLSKFLPYVSQLITEHKYEPASPETLLEAFRTLDPEQHGFLTKDYISTLMTQDGEPFNQDELDEMLEIAIDPHTHTIPYEYYINQLMYEPEGEKNVYNLADRVEREKPPPPAASTRRLSEYLKMAEELAN
;
A
#
# COMPACT_ATOMS: atom_id res chain seq x y z
N MET A 1 -10.80 -13.84 -36.61
CA MET A 1 -10.03 -12.59 -36.65
C MET A 1 -10.83 -11.63 -35.82
N ASP A 2 -10.61 -11.73 -34.53
CA ASP A 2 -10.94 -10.70 -33.55
C ASP A 2 -9.70 -10.73 -32.66
N ASP A 3 -8.64 -10.15 -33.21
CA ASP A 3 -7.40 -9.93 -32.48
C ASP A 3 -7.73 -8.76 -31.55
N ASN A 4 -8.01 -9.09 -30.28
CA ASN A 4 -8.12 -8.09 -29.21
C ASN A 4 -6.75 -7.40 -29.09
N GLU A 5 -6.56 -6.34 -29.88
CA GLU A 5 -5.39 -5.45 -29.83
C GLU A 5 -5.36 -4.56 -28.56
N GLU A 6 -6.26 -4.78 -27.59
CA GLU A 6 -6.28 -4.06 -26.31
C GLU A 6 -5.28 -4.61 -25.28
N ASP A 7 -4.76 -5.83 -25.47
CA ASP A 7 -3.89 -6.52 -24.50
C ASP A 7 -2.41 -6.05 -24.51
N ASP A 8 -2.03 -5.13 -25.41
CA ASP A 8 -0.63 -4.69 -25.56
C ASP A 8 -0.46 -3.17 -25.45
N ILE A 9 -1.36 -2.49 -24.73
CA ILE A 9 -1.18 -1.07 -24.40
C ILE A 9 -0.06 -0.96 -23.34
N PRO A 10 1.10 -0.37 -23.66
CA PRO A 10 2.17 -0.24 -22.68
C PRO A 10 1.69 0.64 -21.53
N VAL A 11 1.71 0.12 -20.31
CA VAL A 11 1.42 0.93 -19.11
C VAL A 11 2.65 1.82 -18.85
N PRO A 12 2.56 3.15 -19.04
CA PRO A 12 3.71 4.01 -18.88
C PRO A 12 4.08 4.11 -17.39
N ILE A 13 5.36 3.86 -17.09
CA ILE A 13 5.92 4.03 -15.75
C ILE A 13 6.68 5.34 -15.70
N ASN A 14 6.19 6.28 -14.90
CA ASN A 14 6.61 7.69 -14.95
C ASN A 14 7.61 8.06 -13.84
N ASN A 15 7.68 7.28 -12.76
CA ASN A 15 8.50 7.59 -11.60
C ASN A 15 8.91 6.31 -10.83
N ASP A 16 9.78 6.48 -9.83
CA ASP A 16 10.32 5.38 -9.03
C ASP A 16 9.24 4.67 -8.19
N LEU A 17 8.18 5.37 -7.75
CA LEU A 17 7.07 4.76 -7.02
C LEU A 17 6.27 3.82 -7.93
N GLU A 18 5.85 4.31 -9.10
CA GLU A 18 5.15 3.50 -10.10
C GLU A 18 6.00 2.31 -10.54
N ARG A 19 7.32 2.48 -10.66
CA ARG A 19 8.24 1.36 -10.94
C ARG A 19 8.15 0.30 -9.85
N ARG A 20 8.26 0.70 -8.58
CA ARG A 20 8.20 -0.23 -7.44
C ARG A 20 6.87 -1.00 -7.39
N ILE A 21 5.75 -0.31 -7.66
CA ILE A 21 4.42 -0.92 -7.70
C ILE A 21 4.31 -1.92 -8.86
N ALA A 22 4.76 -1.53 -10.06
CA ALA A 22 4.73 -2.41 -11.22
C ALA A 22 5.63 -3.65 -11.04
N ASP A 23 6.82 -3.49 -10.46
CA ASP A 23 7.73 -4.59 -10.18
C ASP A 23 7.11 -5.59 -9.18
N ALA A 24 6.42 -5.10 -8.13
CA ALA A 24 5.72 -5.97 -7.18
C ALA A 24 4.55 -6.73 -7.83
N PHE A 25 3.80 -6.06 -8.70
CA PHE A 25 2.70 -6.68 -9.46
C PHE A 25 3.22 -7.77 -10.41
N GLU A 26 4.34 -7.53 -11.10
CA GLU A 26 4.91 -8.44 -12.09
C GLU A 26 5.38 -9.78 -11.50
N VAL A 27 5.71 -9.83 -10.21
CA VAL A 27 6.02 -11.10 -9.51
C VAL A 27 4.87 -12.09 -9.58
N PHE A 28 3.63 -11.60 -9.62
CA PHE A 28 2.40 -12.40 -9.64
C PHE A 28 1.77 -12.52 -11.04
N ASP A 29 2.25 -11.75 -12.02
CA ASP A 29 1.87 -11.86 -13.44
C ASP A 29 2.58 -13.05 -14.10
N HIS A 30 2.13 -14.26 -13.78
CA HIS A 30 2.74 -15.49 -14.30
C HIS A 30 2.62 -15.64 -15.83
N ALA A 31 1.63 -15.00 -16.44
CA ALA A 31 1.39 -15.07 -17.88
C ALA A 31 2.17 -14.00 -18.67
N GLY A 32 2.72 -12.99 -18.00
CA GLY A 32 3.39 -11.85 -18.63
C GLY A 32 2.45 -10.96 -19.42
N ASN A 33 1.15 -11.01 -19.12
CA ASN A 33 0.10 -10.29 -19.84
C ASN A 33 -0.47 -9.12 -19.02
N LYS A 34 0.27 -8.68 -18.00
CA LYS A 34 -0.06 -7.57 -17.11
C LYS A 34 -1.40 -7.75 -16.38
N ASN A 35 -1.81 -8.99 -16.18
CA ASN A 35 -2.98 -9.35 -15.38
C ASN A 35 -2.59 -10.25 -14.20
N VAL A 36 -3.28 -10.06 -13.09
CA VAL A 36 -3.22 -10.95 -11.93
C VAL A 36 -4.63 -11.32 -11.48
N ASP A 37 -4.73 -12.39 -10.70
CA ASP A 37 -5.96 -12.78 -10.03
C ASP A 37 -6.25 -11.84 -8.85
N ILE A 38 -7.51 -11.51 -8.61
CA ILE A 38 -7.93 -10.64 -7.48
C ILE A 38 -7.42 -11.16 -6.12
N ARG A 39 -7.20 -12.47 -5.99
CA ARG A 39 -6.69 -13.10 -4.75
C ARG A 39 -5.25 -12.66 -4.42
N GLU A 40 -4.47 -12.24 -5.41
CA GLU A 40 -3.08 -11.81 -5.21
C GLU A 40 -2.98 -10.35 -4.73
N ILE A 41 -4.07 -9.57 -4.80
CA ILE A 41 -4.07 -8.13 -4.52
C ILE A 41 -3.63 -7.83 -3.09
N GLY A 42 -4.14 -8.60 -2.11
CA GLY A 42 -3.73 -8.46 -0.71
C GLY A 42 -2.23 -8.68 -0.52
N THR A 43 -1.70 -9.76 -1.12
CA THR A 43 -0.28 -10.12 -1.06
C THR A 43 0.60 -9.06 -1.71
N ILE A 44 0.22 -8.55 -2.88
CA ILE A 44 0.99 -7.51 -3.59
C ILE A 44 1.06 -6.23 -2.75
N ILE A 45 -0.08 -5.78 -2.20
CA ILE A 45 -0.14 -4.53 -1.43
C ILE A 45 0.64 -4.66 -0.11
N ARG A 46 0.53 -5.80 0.58
CA ARG A 46 1.32 -6.06 1.79
C ARG A 46 2.81 -6.21 1.46
N GLY A 47 3.15 -6.80 0.32
CA GLY A 47 4.52 -6.89 -0.19
C GLY A 47 5.14 -5.54 -0.57
N LEU A 48 4.32 -4.51 -0.82
CA LEU A 48 4.77 -3.13 -0.99
C LEU A 48 5.06 -2.42 0.36
N GLY A 49 4.76 -3.06 1.49
CA GLY A 49 4.95 -2.51 2.83
C GLY A 49 3.73 -1.75 3.36
N CYS A 50 2.57 -1.83 2.69
CA CYS A 50 1.31 -1.29 3.18
C CYS A 50 0.64 -2.29 4.15
N CYS A 51 -0.13 -1.79 5.11
CA CYS A 51 -0.84 -2.60 6.11
C CYS A 51 -2.38 -2.43 6.08
N PRO A 52 -3.06 -2.71 4.95
CA PRO A 52 -4.53 -2.70 4.91
C PRO A 52 -5.14 -3.92 5.62
N THR A 53 -6.32 -3.70 6.20
CA THR A 53 -7.23 -4.74 6.71
C THR A 53 -7.84 -5.54 5.56
N GLU A 54 -8.38 -6.73 5.84
CA GLU A 54 -9.08 -7.54 4.84
C GLU A 54 -10.27 -6.79 4.23
N ALA A 55 -11.01 -6.03 5.05
CA ALA A 55 -12.10 -5.19 4.57
C ALA A 55 -11.61 -4.11 3.57
N GLU A 56 -10.50 -3.44 3.87
CA GLU A 56 -9.90 -2.45 2.98
C GLU A 56 -9.35 -3.08 1.70
N ILE A 57 -8.79 -4.30 1.77
CA ILE A 57 -8.40 -5.06 0.57
C ILE A 57 -9.60 -5.30 -0.34
N GLN A 58 -10.78 -5.64 0.21
CA GLN A 58 -11.99 -5.80 -0.60
C GLN A 58 -12.40 -4.49 -1.29
N GLU A 59 -12.29 -3.34 -0.61
CA GLU A 59 -12.55 -2.04 -1.22
C GLU A 59 -11.59 -1.73 -2.37
N ILE A 60 -10.31 -2.07 -2.19
CA ILE A 60 -9.30 -1.89 -3.24
C ILE A 60 -9.61 -2.80 -4.42
N ILE A 61 -9.94 -4.07 -4.20
CA ILE A 61 -10.33 -5.03 -5.25
C ILE A 61 -11.50 -4.46 -6.06
N VAL A 62 -12.56 -3.98 -5.41
CA VAL A 62 -13.70 -3.35 -6.09
C VAL A 62 -13.27 -2.14 -6.94
N GLY A 63 -12.26 -1.39 -6.49
CA GLY A 63 -11.72 -0.24 -7.21
C GLY A 63 -10.90 -0.59 -8.45
N VAL A 64 -10.32 -1.78 -8.52
CA VAL A 64 -9.34 -2.17 -9.57
C VAL A 64 -9.76 -3.36 -10.44
N GLU A 65 -10.76 -4.12 -10.03
CA GLU A 65 -11.27 -5.28 -10.76
C GLU A 65 -11.74 -4.91 -12.17
N ASN A 66 -11.42 -5.76 -13.14
CA ASN A 66 -11.88 -5.58 -14.50
C ASN A 66 -13.38 -5.92 -14.62
N PRO A 67 -14.25 -4.95 -15.00
CA PRO A 67 -15.68 -5.21 -15.13
C PRO A 67 -16.03 -6.20 -16.25
N GLU A 68 -15.16 -6.36 -17.24
CA GLU A 68 -15.36 -7.27 -18.37
C GLU A 68 -14.88 -8.69 -18.05
N THR A 69 -13.91 -8.82 -17.14
CA THR A 69 -13.35 -10.10 -16.70
C THR A 69 -13.26 -10.17 -15.16
N PRO A 70 -14.41 -10.42 -14.49
CA PRO A 70 -14.43 -10.55 -13.03
C PRO A 70 -13.44 -11.60 -12.52
N GLY A 71 -12.80 -11.31 -11.40
CA GLY A 71 -11.70 -12.11 -10.83
C GLY A 71 -10.31 -11.73 -11.37
N SER A 72 -10.22 -10.78 -12.30
CA SER A 72 -8.94 -10.33 -12.85
C SER A 72 -8.71 -8.84 -12.65
N VAL A 73 -7.45 -8.47 -12.44
CA VAL A 73 -6.99 -7.09 -12.30
C VAL A 73 -5.85 -6.86 -13.28
N HIS A 74 -6.00 -5.84 -14.14
CA HIS A 74 -4.96 -5.42 -15.06
C HIS A 74 -4.08 -4.31 -14.46
N LEU A 75 -2.78 -4.29 -14.77
CA LEU A 75 -1.82 -3.32 -14.26
C LEU A 75 -2.25 -1.86 -14.53
N SER A 76 -2.90 -1.59 -15.67
CA SER A 76 -3.36 -0.24 -16.04
C SER A 76 -4.42 0.33 -15.08
N LYS A 77 -5.15 -0.52 -14.34
CA LYS A 77 -6.08 -0.11 -13.29
C LYS A 77 -5.40 -0.09 -11.93
N PHE A 78 -4.63 -1.13 -11.62
CA PHE A 78 -3.95 -1.29 -10.34
C PHE A 78 -2.94 -0.17 -10.06
N LEU A 79 -2.04 0.09 -11.01
CA LEU A 79 -0.92 1.01 -10.86
C LEU A 79 -1.35 2.43 -10.44
N PRO A 80 -2.23 3.14 -11.18
CA PRO A 80 -2.63 4.49 -10.79
C PRO A 80 -3.43 4.51 -9.49
N TYR A 81 -4.26 3.49 -9.23
CA TYR A 81 -5.07 3.40 -8.03
C TYR A 81 -4.19 3.25 -6.77
N VAL A 82 -3.28 2.28 -6.77
CA VAL A 82 -2.36 2.05 -5.64
C VAL A 82 -1.36 3.19 -5.49
N SER A 83 -0.88 3.76 -6.59
CA SER A 83 -0.03 4.97 -6.55
C SER A 83 -0.71 6.13 -5.83
N GLN A 84 -2.01 6.34 -6.10
CA GLN A 84 -2.80 7.37 -5.41
C GLN A 84 -2.93 7.07 -3.91
N LEU A 85 -3.27 5.83 -3.54
CA LEU A 85 -3.40 5.43 -2.13
C LEU A 85 -2.12 5.70 -1.34
N ILE A 86 -0.96 5.30 -1.89
CA ILE A 86 0.34 5.50 -1.25
C ILE A 86 0.70 6.98 -1.18
N THR A 87 0.42 7.76 -2.22
CA THR A 87 0.63 9.22 -2.22
C THR A 87 -0.23 9.94 -1.18
N GLU A 88 -1.42 9.41 -0.88
CA GLU A 88 -2.30 9.89 0.18
C GLU A 88 -1.91 9.36 1.58
N HIS A 89 -0.77 8.67 1.71
CA HIS A 89 -0.31 8.02 2.96
C HIS A 89 -1.33 7.04 3.55
N LYS A 90 -2.12 6.38 2.70
CA LYS A 90 -3.04 5.33 3.17
C LYS A 90 -2.29 4.05 3.49
N TYR A 91 -2.77 3.36 4.53
CA TYR A 91 -2.27 2.06 4.98
C TYR A 91 -0.80 2.06 5.41
N GLU A 92 -0.27 3.24 5.77
CA GLU A 92 1.09 3.37 6.28
C GLU A 92 1.24 2.58 7.60
N PRO A 93 2.32 1.79 7.77
CA PRO A 93 2.55 1.07 9.01
C PRO A 93 2.56 2.01 10.22
N ALA A 94 2.05 1.52 11.35
CA ALA A 94 2.09 2.26 12.59
C ALA A 94 3.55 2.56 13.01
N SER A 95 3.78 3.75 13.56
CA SER A 95 5.13 4.12 14.02
C SER A 95 5.58 3.21 15.18
N PRO A 96 6.90 3.07 15.41
CA PRO A 96 7.43 2.31 16.54
C PRO A 96 6.84 2.75 17.88
N GLU A 97 6.59 4.05 18.06
CA GLU A 97 6.00 4.62 19.27
C GLU A 97 4.55 4.17 19.44
N THR A 98 3.76 4.20 18.37
CA THR A 98 2.35 3.75 18.40
C THR A 98 2.26 2.26 18.71
N LEU A 99 3.13 1.44 18.11
CA LEU A 99 3.20 0.02 18.41
C LEU A 99 3.59 -0.24 19.86
N LEU A 100 4.61 0.47 20.36
CA LEU A 100 5.05 0.34 21.75
C LEU A 100 3.94 0.70 22.74
N GLU A 101 3.19 1.77 22.47
CA GLU A 101 2.03 2.15 23.27
C GLU A 101 0.96 1.06 23.26
N ALA A 102 0.65 0.47 22.10
CA ALA A 102 -0.30 -0.63 21.99
C ALA A 102 0.12 -1.84 22.83
N PHE A 103 1.38 -2.28 22.73
CA PHE A 103 1.89 -3.39 23.56
C PHE A 103 1.84 -3.08 25.06
N ARG A 104 2.12 -1.84 25.47
CA ARG A 104 2.01 -1.42 26.88
C ARG A 104 0.57 -1.46 27.40
N THR A 105 -0.44 -1.29 26.55
CA THR A 105 -1.83 -1.50 26.97
C THR A 105 -2.15 -2.96 27.28
N LEU A 106 -1.45 -3.90 26.63
CA LEU A 106 -1.56 -5.34 26.84
C LEU A 106 -0.71 -5.84 28.02
N ASP A 107 0.28 -5.06 28.45
CA ASP A 107 1.19 -5.34 29.57
C ASP A 107 1.09 -4.26 30.68
N PRO A 108 -0.03 -4.18 31.42
CA PRO A 108 -0.24 -3.13 32.42
C PRO A 108 0.76 -3.20 33.60
N GLU A 109 1.35 -4.37 33.83
CA GLU A 109 2.35 -4.61 34.87
C GLU A 109 3.78 -4.26 34.41
N GLN A 110 3.96 -3.90 33.13
CA GLN A 110 5.24 -3.48 32.53
C GLN A 110 6.35 -4.52 32.67
N HIS A 111 6.02 -5.78 32.40
CA HIS A 111 7.00 -6.86 32.29
C HIS A 111 8.02 -6.66 31.16
N GLY A 112 7.64 -5.94 30.10
CA GLY A 112 8.46 -5.77 28.90
C GLY A 112 8.30 -6.90 27.87
N PHE A 113 7.38 -7.83 28.12
CA PHE A 113 7.10 -8.95 27.23
C PHE A 113 5.66 -9.45 27.40
N LEU A 114 5.17 -10.19 26.41
CA LEU A 114 3.91 -10.93 26.48
C LEU A 114 4.17 -12.43 26.34
N THR A 115 3.33 -13.28 26.93
CA THR A 115 3.48 -14.74 26.78
C THR A 115 2.94 -15.19 25.42
N LYS A 116 3.50 -16.27 24.86
CA LYS A 116 3.00 -16.88 23.62
C LYS A 116 1.50 -17.14 23.69
N ASP A 117 1.03 -17.76 24.78
CA ASP A 117 -0.38 -18.14 24.93
C ASP A 117 -1.32 -16.93 24.91
N TYR A 118 -0.90 -15.83 25.54
CA TYR A 118 -1.71 -14.61 25.58
C TYR A 118 -1.80 -13.96 24.20
N ILE A 119 -0.66 -13.76 23.50
CA ILE A 119 -0.67 -13.23 22.14
C ILE A 119 -1.42 -14.14 21.17
N SER A 120 -1.24 -15.46 21.27
CA SER A 120 -1.95 -16.42 20.42
C SER A 120 -3.46 -16.30 20.59
N THR A 121 -3.92 -16.10 21.83
CA THR A 121 -5.35 -15.90 22.13
C THR A 121 -5.85 -14.60 21.50
N LEU A 122 -5.14 -13.49 21.73
CA LEU A 122 -5.53 -12.18 21.19
C LEU A 122 -5.60 -12.21 19.65
N MET A 123 -4.55 -12.70 18.99
CA MET A 123 -4.45 -12.68 17.54
C MET A 123 -5.43 -13.64 16.85
N THR A 124 -6.00 -14.62 17.55
CA THR A 124 -6.99 -15.56 16.98
C THR A 124 -8.43 -15.27 17.36
N GLN A 125 -8.68 -14.31 18.27
CA GLN A 125 -10.01 -14.02 18.80
C GLN A 125 -10.46 -12.58 18.60
N ASP A 126 -9.53 -11.62 18.60
CA ASP A 126 -9.82 -10.19 18.52
C ASP A 126 -9.45 -9.62 17.13
N GLY A 127 -10.17 -8.59 16.70
CA GLY A 127 -9.89 -7.88 15.45
C GLY A 127 -10.14 -8.73 14.20
N GLU A 128 -9.16 -8.75 13.28
CA GLU A 128 -9.12 -9.67 12.14
C GLU A 128 -8.31 -10.89 12.56
N PRO A 129 -8.97 -12.01 12.92
CA PRO A 129 -8.29 -13.12 13.55
C PRO A 129 -7.38 -13.83 12.57
N PHE A 130 -6.16 -14.11 13.01
CA PHE A 130 -5.18 -14.85 12.27
C PHE A 130 -5.64 -16.31 12.15
N ASN A 131 -5.37 -16.90 11.01
CA ASN A 131 -5.40 -18.34 10.88
C ASN A 131 -4.15 -18.96 11.53
N GLN A 132 -4.12 -20.29 11.63
CA GLN A 132 -3.04 -20.99 12.33
C GLN A 132 -1.68 -20.79 11.63
N ASP A 133 -1.66 -20.78 10.31
CA ASP A 133 -0.42 -20.63 9.53
C ASP A 133 0.13 -19.20 9.69
N GLU A 134 -0.72 -18.17 9.61
CA GLU A 134 -0.36 -16.77 9.86
C GLU A 134 0.17 -16.55 11.28
N LEU A 135 -0.46 -17.18 12.28
CA LEU A 135 -0.01 -17.10 13.66
C LEU A 135 1.36 -17.77 13.83
N ASP A 136 1.56 -18.93 13.24
CA ASP A 136 2.83 -19.66 13.34
C ASP A 136 3.97 -18.88 12.67
N GLU A 137 3.75 -18.31 11.48
CA GLU A 137 4.71 -17.44 10.79
C GLU A 137 5.06 -16.20 11.63
N MET A 138 4.06 -15.55 12.23
CA MET A 138 4.30 -14.41 13.13
C MET A 138 5.16 -14.83 14.34
N LEU A 139 4.83 -15.96 14.96
CA LEU A 139 5.52 -16.45 16.15
C LEU A 139 6.96 -16.87 15.86
N GLU A 140 7.26 -17.38 14.67
CA GLU A 140 8.65 -17.71 14.27
C GLU A 140 9.60 -16.52 14.38
N ILE A 141 9.09 -15.30 14.13
CA ILE A 141 9.86 -14.07 14.20
C ILE A 141 9.78 -13.45 15.61
N ALA A 142 8.61 -13.50 16.25
CA ALA A 142 8.34 -12.75 17.47
C ALA A 142 8.82 -13.44 18.77
N ILE A 143 8.87 -14.78 18.80
CA ILE A 143 9.06 -15.53 20.04
C ILE A 143 10.54 -15.70 20.40
N ASP A 144 10.88 -15.46 21.66
CA ASP A 144 12.14 -15.95 22.22
C ASP A 144 12.00 -17.47 22.48
N PRO A 145 12.79 -18.32 21.81
CA PRO A 145 12.67 -19.78 21.88
C PRO A 145 13.04 -20.35 23.26
N HIS A 146 13.69 -19.58 24.14
CA HIS A 146 14.09 -20.02 25.47
C HIS A 146 13.06 -19.66 26.53
N THR A 147 12.48 -18.47 26.45
CA THR A 147 11.51 -17.98 27.44
C THR A 147 10.06 -18.26 27.03
N HIS A 148 9.80 -18.55 25.76
CA HIS A 148 8.46 -18.62 25.17
C HIS A 148 7.63 -17.34 25.37
N THR A 149 8.32 -16.19 25.40
CA THR A 149 7.73 -14.86 25.49
C THR A 149 8.07 -14.04 24.25
N ILE A 150 7.34 -12.94 24.05
CA ILE A 150 7.52 -11.98 22.98
C ILE A 150 7.99 -10.67 23.63
N PRO A 151 9.31 -10.39 23.64
CA PRO A 151 9.85 -9.11 24.07
C PRO A 151 9.49 -8.04 23.01
N TYR A 152 8.45 -7.25 23.26
CA TYR A 152 7.84 -6.43 22.22
C TYR A 152 8.73 -5.31 21.68
N GLU A 153 9.64 -4.74 22.49
CA GLU A 153 10.61 -3.75 21.96
C GLU A 153 11.57 -4.39 20.94
N TYR A 154 12.01 -5.63 21.20
CA TYR A 154 12.83 -6.37 20.25
C TYR A 154 12.03 -6.71 18.99
N TYR A 155 10.79 -7.18 19.16
CA TYR A 155 9.92 -7.52 18.05
C TYR A 155 9.60 -6.32 17.16
N ILE A 156 9.26 -5.15 17.74
CA ILE A 156 9.05 -3.90 16.97
C ILE A 156 10.31 -3.55 16.17
N ASN A 157 11.51 -3.65 16.76
CA ASN A 157 12.75 -3.38 16.03
C ASN A 157 12.97 -4.34 14.84
N GLN A 158 12.53 -5.60 14.95
CA GLN A 158 12.56 -6.53 13.80
C GLN A 158 11.55 -6.11 12.73
N LEU A 159 10.34 -5.74 13.11
CA LEU A 159 9.30 -5.28 12.17
C LEU A 159 9.68 -3.99 11.44
N MET A 160 10.42 -3.11 12.10
CA MET A 160 10.81 -1.80 11.57
C MET A 160 12.15 -1.81 10.83
N TYR A 161 12.75 -2.99 10.64
CA TYR A 161 14.02 -3.10 9.94
C TYR A 161 13.85 -2.77 8.46
N GLU A 162 14.38 -1.63 8.04
CA GLU A 162 14.48 -1.24 6.62
C GLU A 162 15.87 -1.63 6.08
N PRO A 163 15.96 -2.52 5.07
CA PRO A 163 17.23 -2.89 4.44
C PRO A 163 17.90 -1.66 3.81
N GLU A 164 19.22 -1.53 3.98
CA GLU A 164 19.97 -0.41 3.39
C GLU A 164 19.79 -0.35 1.87
N GLY A 165 19.25 0.77 1.38
CA GLY A 165 19.09 1.05 -0.06
C GLY A 165 17.71 0.74 -0.61
N GLU A 166 16.85 0.03 0.13
CA GLU A 166 15.43 -0.10 -0.21
C GLU A 166 14.67 1.11 0.30
N LYS A 167 14.04 1.86 -0.61
CA LYS A 167 13.20 3.00 -0.25
C LYS A 167 11.78 2.50 -0.06
N ASN A 168 11.26 2.66 1.16
CA ASN A 168 9.84 2.48 1.45
C ASN A 168 8.98 3.29 0.44
N VAL A 169 7.86 2.72 0.00
CA VAL A 169 6.94 3.31 -0.97
C VAL A 169 6.44 4.70 -0.56
N TYR A 170 6.27 4.99 0.73
CA TYR A 170 5.87 6.32 1.21
C TYR A 170 7.00 7.36 1.00
N ASN A 171 8.25 7.00 1.27
CA ASN A 171 9.42 7.84 0.97
C ASN A 171 9.58 8.09 -0.54
N LEU A 172 9.23 7.10 -1.37
CA LEU A 172 9.18 7.26 -2.82
C LEU A 172 8.10 8.26 -3.23
N ALA A 173 6.90 8.13 -2.67
CA ALA A 173 5.78 9.04 -2.92
C ALA A 173 6.11 10.49 -2.53
N ASP A 174 6.65 10.71 -1.33
CA ASP A 174 7.07 12.03 -0.85
C ASP A 174 8.09 12.71 -1.78
N ARG A 175 8.99 11.93 -2.35
CA ARG A 175 9.97 12.46 -3.32
C ARG A 175 9.29 12.83 -4.63
N VAL A 176 8.40 11.98 -5.14
CA VAL A 176 7.65 12.26 -6.37
C VAL A 176 6.80 13.53 -6.20
N GLU A 177 6.09 13.69 -5.08
CA GLU A 177 5.31 14.90 -4.80
C GLU A 177 6.18 16.16 -4.71
N ARG A 178 7.36 16.08 -4.08
CA ARG A 178 8.30 17.21 -4.01
C ARG A 178 8.88 17.61 -5.36
N GLU A 179 9.05 16.65 -6.27
CA GLU A 179 9.59 16.88 -7.61
C GLU A 179 8.52 17.31 -8.63
N LYS A 180 7.22 17.22 -8.28
CA LYS A 180 6.15 17.68 -9.16
C LYS A 180 6.29 19.18 -9.46
N PRO A 181 6.18 19.60 -10.73
CA PRO A 181 6.20 21.01 -11.07
C PRO A 181 5.05 21.72 -10.36
N PRO A 182 5.25 22.98 -9.91
CA PRO A 182 4.18 23.74 -9.30
C PRO A 182 2.99 23.83 -10.28
N PRO A 183 1.75 23.79 -9.77
CA PRO A 183 0.57 23.89 -10.62
C PRO A 183 0.69 25.15 -11.49
N PRO A 184 0.31 25.08 -12.78
CA PRO A 184 0.39 26.23 -13.66
C PRO A 184 -0.31 27.40 -12.99
N ALA A 185 0.37 28.56 -12.94
CA ALA A 185 -0.18 29.75 -12.30
C ALA A 185 -1.60 29.98 -12.83
N ALA A 186 -2.57 30.07 -11.92
CA ALA A 186 -3.96 30.30 -12.28
C ALA A 186 -4.00 31.49 -13.25
N SER A 187 -4.44 31.24 -14.47
CA SER A 187 -4.53 32.27 -15.50
C SER A 187 -5.58 33.28 -15.04
N THR A 188 -5.14 34.29 -14.29
CA THR A 188 -5.91 35.49 -14.03
C THR A 188 -5.91 36.28 -15.34
N ARG A 189 -6.65 35.79 -16.34
CA ARG A 189 -7.09 36.66 -17.43
C ARG A 189 -7.76 37.83 -16.76
N ARG A 190 -7.12 38.99 -16.84
CA ARG A 190 -7.64 40.19 -16.18
C ARG A 190 -9.01 40.47 -16.81
N LEU A 191 -10.01 40.89 -16.02
CA LEU A 191 -11.31 41.29 -16.55
C LEU A 191 -11.19 42.29 -17.72
N SER A 192 -10.11 43.09 -17.74
CA SER A 192 -9.75 43.98 -18.84
C SER A 192 -9.47 43.30 -20.19
N GLU A 193 -8.96 42.06 -20.18
CA GLU A 193 -8.72 41.28 -21.40
C GLU A 193 -10.03 40.73 -21.97
N TYR A 194 -10.96 40.31 -21.09
CA TYR A 194 -12.31 39.95 -21.51
C TYR A 194 -13.10 41.15 -22.05
N LEU A 195 -12.98 42.31 -21.42
CA LEU A 195 -13.60 43.56 -21.87
C LEU A 195 -13.06 44.00 -23.24
N LYS A 196 -11.74 43.93 -23.45
CA LYS A 196 -11.14 44.22 -24.77
C LYS A 196 -11.62 43.27 -25.87
N MET A 197 -11.67 41.96 -25.59
CA MET A 197 -12.19 40.99 -26.56
C MET A 197 -13.68 41.21 -26.87
N ALA A 198 -14.47 41.63 -25.88
CA ALA A 198 -15.89 41.95 -26.08
C ALA A 198 -16.10 43.23 -26.91
N GLU A 199 -15.23 44.24 -26.74
CA GLU A 199 -15.24 45.47 -27.55
C GLU A 199 -14.80 45.22 -29.00
N GLU A 200 -13.82 44.34 -29.22
CA GLU A 200 -13.34 43.98 -30.57
C GLU A 200 -14.35 43.14 -31.36
N LEU A 201 -15.22 42.37 -30.68
CA LEU A 201 -16.30 41.60 -31.32
C LEU A 201 -17.56 42.43 -31.62
N ALA A 202 -17.65 43.66 -31.10
CA ALA A 202 -18.80 44.55 -31.27
C ALA A 202 -18.63 45.60 -32.39
N ASN A 203 -17.49 45.58 -33.10
CA ASN A 203 -17.19 46.38 -34.29
C ASN A 203 -17.06 45.49 -35.54
#